data_AF-A0A2I7SEU3-F1
#
_entry.id   AF-A0A2I7SEU3-F1
#
_cell.length_a   1.000
_cell.length_b   1.000
_cell.length_c   1.000
_cell.angle_alpha   90.00
_cell.angle_beta   90.00
_cell.angle_gamma   90.00
#
_symmetry.space_group_name_H-M   'P 1'
#
loop_
_entity.id
_entity.type
_entity.pdbx_description
1 polymer ?
#
loop_
_entity_poly.entity_id
_entity_poly.type
_entity_poly.pdbx_seq_one_letter_code
_entity_poly.pdbx_strand_id
1 'polypeptide(L)'
;MPYGLEKNDQGEWFAFNRYYEPLGTLQKYVNITEQELQELAFDKDSIAINENTNEIVRVFLFRDGTNPARSVDTKIITKEEQQNWDEYFKRLQKICHFKINEL
;
A
#
# COMPACT_ATOMS: atom_id res chain seq x y z
N MET A 1 2.67 -8.36 5.63
CA MET A 1 3.10 -6.96 5.44
C MET A 1 2.35 -6.41 4.23
N PRO A 2 1.54 -5.35 4.39
CA PRO A 2 0.87 -4.71 3.27
C PRO A 2 1.85 -4.32 2.17
N TYR A 3 1.59 -4.80 0.96
CA TYR A 3 2.28 -4.40 -0.27
C TYR A 3 1.53 -3.27 -0.97
N GLY A 4 0.20 -3.24 -0.82
CA GLY A 4 -0.67 -2.23 -1.42
C GLY A 4 -2.09 -2.31 -0.89
N LEU A 5 -2.94 -1.44 -1.43
CA LEU A 5 -4.39 -1.53 -1.30
C LEU A 5 -5.03 -1.80 -2.66
N GLU A 6 -6.08 -2.61 -2.69
CA GLU A 6 -6.86 -2.97 -3.87
C GLU A 6 -8.35 -2.73 -3.62
N LYS A 7 -9.05 -2.21 -4.64
CA LYS A 7 -10.49 -1.99 -4.63
C LYS A 7 -11.21 -3.25 -5.12
N ASN A 8 -12.24 -3.69 -4.39
CA ASN A 8 -13.13 -4.76 -4.83
C ASN A 8 -14.31 -4.22 -5.66
N ASP A 9 -15.15 -5.13 -6.17
CA ASP A 9 -16.33 -4.79 -6.98
C ASP A 9 -17.40 -4.01 -6.21
N GLN A 10 -17.36 -4.04 -4.87
CA GLN A 10 -18.23 -3.26 -3.99
C GLN A 10 -17.68 -1.85 -3.71
N GLY A 11 -16.51 -1.51 -4.25
CA GLY A 11 -15.84 -0.22 -4.03
C GLY A 11 -15.13 -0.09 -2.67
N GLU A 12 -14.99 -1.20 -1.96
CA GLU A 12 -14.26 -1.26 -0.69
C GLU A 12 -12.79 -1.60 -0.94
N TRP A 13 -11.90 -1.05 -0.12
CA TRP A 13 -10.46 -1.25 -0.24
C TRP A 13 -9.95 -2.25 0.79
N PHE A 14 -9.05 -3.14 0.39
CA PHE A 14 -8.39 -4.07 1.31
C PHE A 14 -6.88 -4.08 1.07
N ALA A 15 -6.11 -4.32 2.14
CA ALA A 15 -4.67 -4.50 2.03
C ALA A 15 -4.34 -5.86 1.42
N PHE A 16 -3.30 -5.94 0.60
CA PHE A 16 -2.81 -7.22 0.05
C PHE A 16 -1.30 -7.40 0.30
N ASN A 17 -0.82 -8.64 0.30
CA ASN A 17 0.58 -8.99 0.49
C ASN A 17 1.36 -9.02 -0.84
N ARG A 18 2.66 -9.34 -0.81
CA ARG A 18 3.50 -9.43 -2.02
C ARG A 18 3.09 -10.54 -3.01
N TYR A 19 2.23 -11.45 -2.60
CA TYR A 19 1.65 -12.51 -3.43
C TYR A 19 0.26 -12.15 -3.95
N TYR A 20 -0.15 -10.87 -3.79
CA TYR A 20 -1.47 -10.36 -4.17
C TYR A 20 -2.62 -11.02 -3.41
N GLU A 21 -2.35 -11.58 -2.24
CA GLU A 21 -3.38 -12.16 -1.38
C GLU A 21 -3.86 -11.11 -0.36
N PRO A 22 -5.17 -11.07 -0.06
CA PRO A 22 -5.71 -10.17 0.96
C PRO A 22 -5.08 -10.38 2.34
N LEU A 23 -4.75 -9.28 3.02
CA LEU A 23 -4.29 -9.24 4.40
C LEU A 23 -5.45 -8.82 5.30
N GLY A 24 -6.12 -9.80 5.88
CA GLY A 24 -7.28 -9.59 6.74
C GLY A 24 -8.56 -9.49 5.91
N THR A 25 -9.32 -10.58 5.88
CA THR A 25 -10.57 -10.68 5.11
C THR A 25 -11.73 -9.84 5.68
N LEU A 26 -11.57 -9.26 6.87
CA LEU A 26 -12.62 -8.53 7.59
C LEU A 26 -12.43 -7.01 7.58
N GLN A 27 -11.19 -6.51 7.46
CA GLN A 27 -10.95 -5.07 7.46
C GLN A 27 -11.03 -4.52 6.05
N LYS A 28 -12.06 -3.72 5.82
CA LYS A 28 -12.29 -3.05 4.55
C LYS A 28 -12.33 -1.56 4.79
N TYR A 29 -11.50 -0.82 4.08
CA TYR A 29 -11.45 0.63 4.14
C TYR A 29 -12.48 1.22 3.17
N VAL A 30 -13.15 2.27 3.60
CA VAL A 30 -14.21 2.96 2.85
C VAL A 30 -13.94 4.45 2.83
N ASN A 31 -14.51 5.14 1.83
CA ASN A 31 -14.41 6.59 1.65
C ASN A 31 -12.96 7.11 1.50
N ILE A 32 -12.04 6.31 0.97
CA ILE A 32 -10.70 6.79 0.62
C ILE A 32 -10.79 7.65 -0.65
N THR A 33 -10.27 8.86 -0.57
CA THR A 33 -10.21 9.80 -1.71
C THR A 33 -9.06 9.45 -2.66
N GLU A 34 -9.14 9.91 -3.91
CA GLU A 34 -8.03 9.76 -4.87
C GLU A 34 -6.75 10.43 -4.37
N GLN A 35 -6.85 11.58 -3.71
CA GLN A 35 -5.69 12.26 -3.13
C GLN A 35 -5.00 11.38 -2.09
N GLU A 36 -5.76 10.76 -1.18
CA GLU A 36 -5.21 9.84 -0.17
C GLU A 36 -4.55 8.62 -0.82
N LEU A 37 -5.12 8.08 -1.90
CA LEU A 37 -4.54 6.97 -2.66
C LEU A 37 -3.22 7.38 -3.34
N GLN A 38 -3.18 8.56 -3.98
CA GLN A 38 -1.96 9.10 -4.60
C GLN A 38 -0.86 9.37 -3.57
N GLU A 39 -1.25 9.87 -2.40
CA GLU A 39 -0.38 10.13 -1.27
C GLU A 39 0.15 8.87 -0.57
N LEU A 40 -0.56 7.75 -0.75
CA LEU A 40 -0.20 6.45 -0.20
C LEU A 40 0.74 5.70 -1.15
N ALA A 41 0.56 5.88 -2.46
CA ALA A 41 1.40 5.24 -3.47
C ALA A 41 2.89 5.57 -3.28
N PHE A 42 3.76 4.66 -3.70
CA PHE A 42 5.19 4.92 -3.72
C PHE A 42 5.52 6.11 -4.64
N ASP A 43 4.94 6.10 -5.84
CA ASP A 43 4.99 7.16 -6.84
C ASP A 43 3.82 7.01 -7.84
N LYS A 44 3.81 7.83 -8.90
CA LYS A 44 2.74 7.85 -9.90
C LYS A 44 2.59 6.54 -10.67
N ASP A 45 3.69 5.85 -11.00
CA ASP A 45 3.59 4.56 -11.73
C ASP A 45 3.26 3.39 -10.78
N SER A 46 3.17 3.65 -9.47
CA SER A 46 2.70 2.71 -8.46
C SER A 46 1.19 2.77 -8.26
N ILE A 47 0.46 3.37 -9.20
CA ILE A 47 -1.00 3.51 -9.22
C ILE A 47 -1.52 2.77 -10.45
N ALA A 48 -2.40 1.79 -10.24
CA ALA A 48 -3.10 1.14 -11.33
C ALA A 48 -4.47 1.80 -11.54
N ILE A 49 -4.75 2.17 -12.79
CA ILE A 49 -5.99 2.81 -13.22
C ILE A 49 -6.75 1.84 -14.13
N ASN A 50 -8.06 1.75 -13.97
CA ASN A 50 -8.92 1.07 -14.93
C ASN A 50 -9.11 1.95 -16.17
N GLU A 51 -8.66 1.50 -17.33
CA GLU A 51 -8.68 2.29 -18.57
C GLU A 51 -10.10 2.64 -19.06
N ASN A 52 -11.12 1.85 -18.72
CA ASN A 52 -12.50 2.08 -19.15
C ASN A 52 -13.23 3.10 -18.28
N THR A 53 -12.94 3.11 -16.97
CA THR A 53 -13.63 3.98 -15.99
C THR A 53 -12.79 5.16 -15.53
N ASN A 54 -11.48 5.13 -15.81
CA ASN A 54 -10.47 6.06 -15.31
C ASN A 54 -10.37 6.10 -13.77
N GLU A 55 -10.84 5.05 -13.08
CA GLU A 55 -10.76 4.94 -11.63
C GLU A 55 -9.45 4.30 -11.19
N ILE A 56 -8.88 4.75 -10.06
CA ILE A 56 -7.80 4.03 -9.38
C ILE A 56 -8.36 2.73 -8.80
N VAL A 57 -7.75 1.60 -9.14
CA VAL A 57 -8.14 0.26 -8.66
C VAL A 57 -7.11 -0.38 -7.75
N ARG A 58 -5.86 0.08 -7.79
CA ARG A 58 -4.78 -0.45 -6.95
C ARG A 58 -3.70 0.60 -6.70
N VAL A 59 -3.12 0.59 -5.50
CA VAL A 59 -1.93 1.38 -5.17
C VAL A 59 -0.88 0.50 -4.50
N PHE A 60 0.40 0.67 -4.87
CA PHE A 60 1.53 -0.04 -4.28
C PHE A 60 2.31 0.87 -3.33
N LEU A 61 2.66 0.36 -2.15
CA LEU A 61 3.36 1.11 -1.12
C LEU A 61 4.88 1.23 -1.36
N PHE A 62 5.43 0.33 -2.19
CA PHE A 62 6.84 0.29 -2.59
C PHE A 62 6.97 -0.49 -3.90
N ARG A 63 8.14 -0.36 -4.55
CA ARG A 63 8.52 -1.14 -5.74
C ARG A 63 9.47 -2.27 -5.34
N ASP A 64 9.68 -3.24 -6.22
CA ASP A 64 10.54 -4.40 -5.92
C ASP A 64 11.97 -4.03 -5.50
N GLY A 65 12.52 -2.93 -6.04
CA GLY A 65 13.84 -2.41 -5.67
C GLY A 65 13.87 -1.55 -4.40
N THR A 66 12.71 -1.11 -3.89
CA THR A 66 12.58 -0.27 -2.69
C THR A 66 11.80 -0.96 -1.58
N ASN A 67 11.57 -2.27 -1.72
CA ASN A 67 10.91 -3.07 -0.70
C ASN A 67 11.70 -2.97 0.61
N PRO A 68 11.06 -2.58 1.73
CA PRO A 68 11.69 -2.62 3.03
C PRO A 68 12.12 -4.06 3.36
N ALA A 69 13.39 -4.30 3.16
CA ALA A 69 14.05 -5.57 3.41
C ALA A 69 15.26 -5.32 4.30
N ARG A 70 15.75 -6.37 4.93
CA ARG A 70 17.03 -6.35 5.62
C ARG A 70 18.03 -7.12 4.76
N SER A 71 19.16 -6.50 4.45
CA SER A 71 20.32 -7.20 3.91
C SER A 71 20.69 -8.36 4.83
N VAL A 72 20.75 -9.56 4.26
CA VAL A 72 20.93 -10.81 5.01
C VAL A 72 22.35 -10.94 5.57
N ASP A 73 23.31 -10.20 5.00
CA ASP A 73 24.75 -10.40 5.25
C ASP A 73 25.46 -9.31 6.07
N THR A 74 24.78 -8.24 6.48
CA THR A 74 25.40 -7.20 7.31
C THR A 74 24.61 -6.97 8.59
N LYS A 75 25.30 -6.98 9.74
CA LYS A 75 24.73 -6.45 11.01
C LYS A 75 24.43 -4.94 10.94
N ILE A 76 24.78 -4.29 9.84
CA ILE A 76 24.63 -2.88 9.55
C ILE A 76 23.46 -2.71 8.58
N ILE A 77 22.51 -1.87 8.94
CA ILE A 77 21.45 -1.38 8.06
C ILE A 77 22.04 -0.17 7.33
N THR A 78 21.97 -0.18 6.00
CA THR A 78 22.37 0.96 5.18
C THR A 78 21.39 2.12 5.35
N LYS A 79 21.83 3.34 5.04
CA LYS A 79 20.96 4.52 5.09
C LYS A 79 19.75 4.37 4.15
N GLU A 80 19.94 3.76 2.98
CA GLU A 80 18.88 3.52 2.00
C GLU A 80 17.84 2.53 2.53
N GLU A 81 18.27 1.42 3.12
CA GLU A 81 17.35 0.46 3.75
C GLU A 81 16.55 1.13 4.87
N GLN A 82 17.20 1.94 5.72
CA GLN A 82 16.50 2.69 6.76
C GLN A 82 15.47 3.65 6.16
N GLN A 83 15.81 4.37 5.08
CA GLN A 83 14.88 5.27 4.39
C GLN A 83 13.67 4.51 3.81
N ASN A 84 13.89 3.34 3.21
CA ASN A 84 12.81 2.50 2.70
C ASN A 84 11.88 2.03 3.83
N TRP A 85 12.43 1.67 4.99
CA TRP A 85 11.63 1.35 6.19
C TRP A 85 10.84 2.54 6.72
N ASP A 86 11.47 3.71 6.84
CA ASP A 86 10.82 4.93 7.35
C ASP A 86 9.66 5.35 6.45
N GLU A 87 9.87 5.35 5.14
CA GLU A 87 8.85 5.67 4.14
C GLU A 87 7.72 4.63 4.11
N TYR A 88 8.04 3.36 4.34
CA TYR A 88 7.04 2.31 4.47
C TYR A 88 6.17 2.50 5.72
N PHE A 89 6.76 2.75 6.88
CA PHE A 89 6.02 2.98 8.12
C PHE A 89 5.16 4.23 8.06
N LYS A 90 5.63 5.30 7.41
CA LYS A 90 4.84 6.50 7.16
C LYS A 90 3.56 6.19 6.38
N ARG A 91 3.64 5.32 5.36
CA ARG A 91 2.46 4.85 4.60
C ARG A 91 1.53 3.99 5.44
N LEU A 92 2.07 3.08 6.25
CA LEU A 92 1.26 2.29 7.18
C LEU A 92 0.50 3.17 8.19
N GLN A 93 1.16 4.20 8.73
CA GLN A 93 0.51 5.17 9.62
C GLN A 93 -0.65 5.87 8.92
N LYS A 94 -0.53 6.24 7.64
CA LYS A 94 -1.65 6.81 6.87
C LYS A 94 -2.82 5.84 6.78
N ILE A 95 -2.57 4.57 6.45
CA ILE A 95 -3.63 3.55 6.35
C ILE A 95 -4.39 3.39 7.67
N CYS A 96 -3.71 3.48 8.83
CA CYS A 96 -4.36 3.39 10.13
C CYS A 96 -5.38 4.51 10.41
N HIS A 97 -5.35 5.62 9.66
CA HIS A 97 -6.32 6.71 9.80
C HIS A 97 -7.53 6.56 8.85
N PHE A 98 -7.50 5.60 7.93
CA PHE A 98 -8.62 5.38 7.03
C PHE A 98 -9.82 4.80 7.76
N LYS A 99 -11.01 5.23 7.34
CA LYS A 99 -12.26 4.72 7.89
C LYS A 99 -12.41 3.24 7.50
N ILE A 100 -12.67 2.41 8.50
CA ILE A 100 -12.99 0.99 8.30
C ILE A 100 -14.52 0.84 8.28
N ASN A 101 -15.01 -0.04 7.42
CA ASN A 101 -16.39 -0.50 7.47
C ASN A 101 -16.52 -1.48 8.65
N GLU A 102 -17.14 -1.05 9.75
CA GLU A 102 -17.49 -1.95 10.85
C GLU A 102 -18.66 -2.84 10.38
N LEU A 103 -18.42 -4.14 10.33
CA LEU A 103 -19.43 -5.16 9.98
C LEU A 103 -20.57 -5.20 11.00
#